data_AF-A0AAW9GYV5-F1
#
_entry.id   AF-A0AAW9GYV5-F1
#
_cell.length_a   1.000
_cell.length_b   1.000
_cell.length_c   1.000
_cell.angle_alpha   90.00
_cell.angle_beta   90.00
_cell.angle_gamma   90.00
#
_symmetry.space_group_name_H-M   'P 1'
#
loop_
_entity.id
_entity.type
_entity.pdbx_description
1 polymer ?
#
loop_
_entity_poly.entity_id
_entity_poly.type
_entity_poly.pdbx_seq_one_letter_code
_entity_poly.pdbx_strand_id
1 'polypeptide(L)' 'MHRDGELQPDLQARRDAIAPHRSAELRADRQDLTPLAKPQQGVHLLREAFPSATPIPGAVDAGTGER' A
#
# COMPACT_ATOMS: atom_id res chain seq x y z
N MET A 1 4.93 -17.21 -11.93
CA MET A 1 5.81 -16.04 -12.11
C MET A 1 5.67 -15.17 -10.88
N HIS A 2 6.78 -14.88 -10.20
CA HIS A 2 6.81 -13.84 -9.16
C HIS A 2 6.74 -12.50 -9.90
N ARG A 3 5.62 -11.77 -9.79
CA ARG A 3 5.54 -10.43 -10.36
C ARG A 3 6.30 -9.50 -9.43
N ASP A 4 7.30 -8.80 -9.97
CA ASP A 4 8.04 -7.81 -9.18
C ASP A 4 7.06 -6.83 -8.55
N GLY A 5 7.11 -6.75 -7.22
CA GLY A 5 6.25 -5.86 -6.46
C GLY A 5 4.94 -6.44 -5.93
N GLU A 6 4.56 -7.66 -6.31
CA GLU A 6 3.42 -8.35 -5.70
C GLU A 6 3.86 -9.37 -4.65
N LEU A 7 3.37 -9.19 -3.41
CA LEU A 7 3.51 -10.23 -2.39
C LEU A 7 2.81 -11.50 -2.87
N GLN A 8 3.56 -12.60 -2.97
CA GLN A 8 2.99 -13.87 -3.39
C GLN A 8 1.91 -14.34 -2.41
N PRO A 9 0.76 -14.86 -2.89
CA PRO A 9 -0.35 -15.25 -2.02
C PRO A 9 0.02 -16.28 -0.95
N ASP A 10 0.92 -17.21 -1.27
CA ASP A 10 1.44 -18.22 -0.33
C ASP A 10 2.35 -17.59 0.74
N LEU A 11 3.17 -16.61 0.38
CA LEU A 11 3.96 -15.82 1.33
C LEU A 11 3.06 -14.97 2.23
N GLN A 12 2.00 -14.39 1.68
CA GLN A 12 1.00 -13.65 2.45
C GLN A 12 0.27 -14.56 3.44
N ALA A 13 -0.22 -15.72 2.99
CA ALA A 13 -0.91 -16.69 3.83
C ALA A 13 0.01 -17.21 4.95
N ARG A 14 1.27 -17.49 4.64
CA ARG A 14 2.28 -17.90 5.64
C ARG A 14 2.53 -16.81 6.68
N ARG A 15 2.70 -15.55 6.26
CA ARG A 15 2.85 -14.43 7.19
C ARG A 15 1.63 -14.30 8.09
N ASP A 16 0.43 -14.30 7.50
CA ASP A 16 -0.81 -14.09 8.24
C ASP A 16 -1.13 -15.27 9.20
N ALA A 17 -0.58 -16.46 8.97
CA ALA A 17 -0.69 -17.61 9.87
C ALA A 17 0.21 -17.54 11.11
N ILE A 18 1.35 -16.83 11.03
CA ILE A 18 2.33 -16.73 12.14
C ILE A 18 2.35 -15.36 12.81
N ALA A 19 1.78 -14.34 12.16
CA ALA A 19 1.74 -12.99 12.70
C ALA A 19 0.75 -12.92 13.88
N PRO A 20 1.10 -12.24 14.98
CA PRO A 20 0.21 -12.08 16.14
C PRO A 20 -1.04 -11.25 15.82
N HIS A 21 -1.03 -10.51 14.72
CA HIS A 21 -2.15 -9.71 14.23
C HIS A 21 -2.39 -9.99 12.76
N ARG A 22 -3.65 -10.15 12.35
CA ARG A 22 -3.96 -10.31 10.92
C ARG A 22 -3.79 -8.98 10.22
N SER A 23 -3.05 -8.99 9.11
CA SER A 23 -2.77 -7.79 8.32
C SER A 23 -4.03 -7.08 7.84
N ALA A 24 -5.12 -7.82 7.59
CA ALA A 24 -6.42 -7.25 7.22
C ALA A 24 -7.08 -6.47 8.37
N GLU A 25 -7.07 -7.04 9.58
CA GLU A 25 -7.63 -6.41 10.80
C GLU A 25 -6.88 -5.11 11.11
N LEU A 26 -5.54 -5.14 11.11
CA LEU A 26 -4.74 -3.92 11.30
C LEU A 26 -5.00 -2.83 10.26
N ARG A 27 -5.35 -3.22 9.02
CA ARG A 27 -5.67 -2.26 7.95
C ARG A 27 -7.06 -1.64 8.12
N ALA A 28 -7.99 -2.40 8.70
CA ALA A 28 -9.32 -1.91 9.04
C ALA A 28 -9.25 -0.95 10.25
N ASP A 29 -8.55 -1.36 11.31
CA ASP A 29 -8.39 -0.58 12.54
C ASP A 29 -7.73 0.78 12.32
N ARG A 30 -6.91 0.90 11.28
CA ARG A 30 -6.12 2.10 10.95
C ARG A 30 -6.71 2.92 9.80
N GLN A 31 -7.94 2.64 9.37
CA GLN A 31 -8.59 3.41 8.30
C GLN A 31 -8.71 4.91 8.67
N ASP A 32 -8.88 5.19 9.96
CA ASP A 32 -8.93 6.53 10.54
C ASP A 32 -7.63 7.35 10.37
N LEU A 33 -6.51 6.69 10.06
CA LEU A 33 -5.24 7.37 9.75
C LEU A 33 -5.17 7.89 8.32
N THR A 34 -6.05 7.43 7.42
CA THR A 34 -6.04 7.83 5.99
C THR A 34 -6.08 9.35 5.79
N PRO A 35 -6.91 10.13 6.51
CA PRO A 35 -6.93 11.59 6.38
C PRO A 35 -5.64 12.29 6.82
N LEU A 36 -4.74 11.60 7.55
CA LEU A 36 -3.45 12.12 7.99
C LEU A 36 -2.33 11.89 6.96
N ALA A 37 -2.62 11.18 5.88
CA ALA A 37 -1.65 10.92 4.83
C ALA A 37 -1.15 12.23 4.22
N LYS A 38 0.18 12.34 4.09
CA LYS A 38 0.85 13.48 3.45
C LYS A 38 1.42 13.05 2.11
N PRO A 39 1.54 13.98 1.14
CA PRO A 39 2.17 13.71 -0.15
C PRO A 39 3.55 13.06 0.01
N GLN A 40 3.74 11.88 -0.60
CA GLN A 40 5.02 11.18 -0.61
C GLN A 40 5.66 11.26 -2.00
N GLN A 41 6.81 11.92 -2.07
CA GLN A 41 7.57 12.06 -3.31
C GLN A 41 7.96 10.69 -3.87
N GLY A 42 7.87 10.52 -5.19
CA GLY A 42 8.23 9.29 -5.89
C GLY A 42 7.20 8.15 -5.87
N VAL A 43 6.15 8.20 -5.03
CA VAL A 43 5.09 7.15 -5.04
C VAL A 43 4.36 7.10 -6.39
N HIS A 44 4.15 8.26 -7.03
CA HIS A 44 3.55 8.34 -8.35
C HIS A 44 4.40 7.67 -9.44
N LEU A 45 5.73 7.66 -9.30
CA LEU A 45 6.65 7.01 -10.25
C LEU A 45 6.55 5.48 -10.22
N LEU A 46 6.13 4.91 -9.07
CA LEU A 46 5.97 3.47 -8.91
C LEU A 46 4.65 2.95 -9.48
N ARG A 47 3.76 3.82 -9.97
CA ARG A 47 2.41 3.41 -10.40
C ARG A 47 2.42 2.37 -11.52
N GLU A 48 3.35 2.50 -12.47
CA GLU A 48 3.45 1.60 -13.61
C GLU A 48 3.98 0.21 -13.23
N ALA A 49 4.92 0.16 -12.27
CA ALA A 49 5.48 -1.10 -11.78
C ALA A 49 4.49 -1.87 -10.89
N PHE A 50 3.52 -1.19 -10.27
CA PHE A 50 2.56 -1.78 -9.34
C PHE A 50 1.10 -1.45 -9.75
N PRO A 51 0.62 -1.92 -10.91
CA PRO A 51 -0.68 -1.52 -11.47
C PRO A 51 -1.88 -1.98 -10.63
N SER A 52 -1.72 -3.06 -9.86
CA SER A 52 -2.77 -3.60 -8.98
C SER A 52 -2.78 -2.99 -7.58
N ALA A 53 -1.89 -2.04 -7.28
CA ALA A 53 -1.87 -1.36 -5.99
C ALA A 53 -3.04 -0.38 -5.84
N THR A 54 -3.75 -0.45 -4.72
CA THR A 54 -4.75 0.54 -4.33
C THR A 54 -4.06 1.81 -3.86
N PRO A 55 -4.26 2.97 -4.52
CA PRO A 55 -3.66 4.21 -4.09
C PRO A 55 -4.29 4.69 -2.77
N ILE A 56 -3.45 5.24 -1.88
CA ILE A 56 -3.89 5.89 -0.64
C ILE A 56 -4.05 7.39 -0.93
N PRO A 57 -5.26 7.97 -0.79
CA PRO A 57 -5.47 9.42 -0.91
C PRO A 57 -4.52 10.20 0.01
N GLY A 58 -4.02 11.36 -0.41
CA GLY A 58 -3.01 12.10 0.34
C GLY A 58 -1.57 11.63 0.07
N ALA A 59 -1.33 10.32 -0.10
CA ALA A 59 0.02 9.79 -0.32
C ALA A 59 0.51 9.97 -1.77
N VAL A 60 -0.39 9.83 -2.74
CA VAL A 60 -0.08 9.93 -4.18
C VAL A 60 -0.03 11.37 -4.71
N ASP A 61 -0.41 12.34 -3.87
CA ASP A 61 -0.66 13.73 -4.29
C ASP A 61 0.63 14.54 -4.54
N ALA A 62 1.80 13.96 -4.28
CA ALA A 62 3.10 14.61 -4.38
C ALA A 62 3.50 15.03 -5.81
N GLY A 63 2.76 14.55 -6.82
CA GLY A 63 2.85 14.99 -8.22
C GLY A 63 1.60 15.74 -8.72
N THR A 64 0.58 15.92 -7.87
CA THR A 64 -0.66 16.65 -8.17
C THR A 64 -0.60 18.10 -7.65
N GLY A 65 0.45 18.44 -6.90
CA GLY A 65 0.79 19.81 -6.56
C GLY A 65 1.14 20.62 -7.81
N GLU A 66 0.31 21.62 -8.07
CA GLU A 66 0.54 22.74 -8.98
C GLU A 66 1.99 23.24 -8.89
N ARG A 67 2.57 23.56 -10.04
CA ARG A 67 3.79 24.37 -10.13
C ARG A 67 3.52 25.81 -9.70
#